data_AF-A0A479ZUA4-F1
#
_entry.id   AF-A0A479ZUA4-F1
#
_cell.length_a   1.000
_cell.length_b   1.000
_cell.length_c   1.000
_cell.angle_alpha   90.00
_cell.angle_beta   90.00
_cell.angle_gamma   90.00
#
_symmetry.space_group_name_H-M   'P 1'
#
loop_
_entity.id
_entity.type
_entity.pdbx_description
1 polymer ?
#
loop_
_entity_poly.entity_id
_entity_poly.type
_entity_poly.pdbx_seq_one_letter_code
_entity_poly.pdbx_strand_id
1 'polypeptide(L)'
;MTRIEILVDALKKAIARGTKASHIAQQSGVNAAVISRLISGKQHDIMTEFYFDILDCLDEDIRKEAMTKLGIKTEVKPEEMVKYLKGRQIAQLIPLLNGDDRADIAEAIALSMRSNSKNIYV
;
A
#
# COMPACT_ATOMS: atom_id res chain seq x y z
N MET A 1 -7.77 -18.97 -1.94
CA MET A 1 -7.26 -18.44 -0.67
C MET A 1 -8.32 -17.55 -0.06
N THR A 2 -8.73 -17.78 1.20
CA THR A 2 -9.71 -16.94 1.89
C THR A 2 -9.07 -15.64 2.39
N ARG A 3 -9.89 -14.63 2.74
CA ARG A 3 -9.39 -13.37 3.32
C ARG A 3 -8.52 -13.63 4.56
N ILE A 4 -8.97 -14.53 5.43
CA ILE A 4 -8.25 -14.92 6.64
C ILE A 4 -6.94 -15.62 6.31
N GLU A 5 -6.91 -16.51 5.32
CA GLU A 5 -5.66 -17.13 4.88
C GLU A 5 -4.64 -16.10 4.38
N ILE A 6 -5.09 -15.04 3.69
CA ILE A 6 -4.24 -13.92 3.27
C ILE A 6 -3.65 -13.20 4.49
N LEU A 7 -4.49 -12.90 5.49
CA LEU A 7 -4.04 -12.23 6.71
C LEU A 7 -3.08 -13.08 7.51
N VAL A 8 -3.36 -14.38 7.65
CA VAL A 8 -2.50 -15.32 8.37
C VAL A 8 -1.15 -15.49 7.67
N ASP A 9 -1.12 -15.53 6.33
CA ASP A 9 0.13 -15.53 5.55
C ASP A 9 0.95 -14.26 5.82
N ALA A 10 0.30 -13.09 5.77
CA ALA A 10 0.94 -11.81 6.05
C ALA A 10 1.50 -11.72 7.48
N LEU A 11 0.72 -12.13 8.49
CA LEU A 11 1.14 -12.18 9.89
C LEU A 11 2.33 -13.12 10.10
N LYS A 12 2.33 -14.30 9.46
CA LYS A 12 3.44 -15.25 9.55
C LYS A 12 4.72 -14.67 8.95
N LYS A 13 4.64 -13.95 7.83
CA LYS A 13 5.79 -13.26 7.23
C LYS A 13 6.34 -12.17 8.14
N ALA A 14 5.47 -11.34 8.71
CA ALA A 14 5.89 -10.29 9.63
C ALA A 14 6.62 -10.85 10.86
N ILE A 15 6.11 -11.96 11.42
CA ILE A 15 6.73 -12.65 12.56
C ILE A 15 8.06 -13.29 12.16
N ALA A 16 8.13 -13.91 10.98
CA ALA A 16 9.38 -14.48 10.48
C ALA A 16 10.49 -13.42 10.30
N ARG A 17 10.11 -12.14 10.08
CA ARG A 17 11.04 -11.00 10.04
C ARG A 17 11.35 -10.38 11.40
N GLY A 18 10.84 -10.95 12.49
CA GLY A 18 11.12 -10.52 13.85
C GLY A 18 10.05 -9.62 14.49
N THR A 19 8.97 -9.30 13.78
CA THR A 19 7.86 -8.52 14.35
C THR A 19 7.11 -9.35 15.38
N LYS A 20 7.01 -8.86 16.61
CA LYS A 20 6.30 -9.57 17.67
C LYS A 20 4.79 -9.40 17.53
N ALA A 21 4.01 -10.44 17.79
CA ALA A 21 2.54 -10.36 17.79
C ALA A 21 2.00 -9.30 18.77
N SER A 22 2.68 -9.09 19.90
CA SER A 22 2.35 -8.02 20.85
C SER A 22 2.56 -6.61 20.28
N HIS A 23 3.52 -6.43 19.37
CA HIS A 23 3.76 -5.16 18.70
C HIS A 23 2.65 -4.85 17.69
N ILE A 24 2.29 -5.85 16.88
CA ILE A 24 1.17 -5.74 15.92
C ILE A 24 -0.13 -5.43 16.67
N ALA A 25 -0.37 -6.11 17.81
CA ALA A 25 -1.54 -5.86 18.66
C ALA A 25 -1.60 -4.41 19.18
N GLN A 26 -0.46 -3.88 19.62
CA GLN A 26 -0.37 -2.51 20.14
C GLN A 26 -0.64 -1.46 19.07
N GLN A 27 -0.12 -1.67 17.85
CA GLN A 27 -0.28 -0.71 16.76
C GLN A 27 -1.67 -0.77 16.11
N SER A 28 -2.22 -1.97 15.94
CA SER A 28 -3.52 -2.19 15.30
C SER A 28 -4.71 -1.96 16.23
N GLY A 29 -4.47 -1.84 17.55
CA GLY A 29 -5.53 -1.82 18.56
C GLY A 29 -6.24 -3.17 18.75
N VAL A 30 -5.83 -4.21 18.01
CA VAL A 30 -6.42 -5.55 18.10
C VAL A 30 -5.78 -6.33 19.24
N ASN A 31 -6.60 -7.01 20.04
CA ASN A 31 -6.11 -7.81 21.16
C ASN A 31 -5.09 -8.88 20.71
N ALA A 32 -3.95 -8.96 21.39
CA ALA A 32 -2.89 -9.92 21.07
C ALA A 32 -3.36 -11.39 21.05
N ALA A 33 -4.35 -11.75 21.88
CA ALA A 33 -4.94 -13.08 21.89
C ALA A 33 -5.70 -13.38 20.58
N VAL A 34 -6.32 -12.38 19.95
CA VAL A 34 -6.96 -12.53 18.63
C VAL A 34 -5.90 -12.79 17.58
N ILE A 35 -4.82 -12.00 17.56
CA ILE A 35 -3.69 -12.19 16.62
C ILE A 35 -3.07 -13.58 16.79
N SER A 36 -2.78 -13.99 18.03
CA SER A 36 -2.24 -15.33 18.30
C SER A 36 -3.18 -16.45 17.86
N ARG A 37 -4.50 -16.31 18.06
CA ARG A 37 -5.48 -17.31 17.60
C ARG A 37 -5.58 -17.37 16.08
N LEU A 38 -5.52 -16.23 15.39
CA LEU A 38 -5.48 -16.17 13.92
C LEU A 38 -4.27 -16.94 13.38
N ILE A 39 -3.07 -16.63 13.87
CA ILE A 39 -1.83 -17.28 13.43
C ILE A 39 -1.86 -18.79 13.67
N SER A 40 -2.45 -19.21 14.79
CA SER A 40 -2.60 -20.62 15.18
C SER A 40 -3.71 -21.35 14.44
N GLY A 41 -4.48 -20.67 13.58
CA GLY A 41 -5.65 -21.25 12.91
C GLY A 41 -6.81 -21.59 13.85
N LYS A 42 -6.84 -21.01 15.06
CA LYS A 42 -7.93 -21.20 16.05
C LYS A 42 -9.05 -20.16 15.90
N GLN A 43 -8.83 -19.15 15.06
CA GLN A 43 -9.80 -18.10 14.73
C GLN A 43 -9.95 -18.09 13.20
N HIS A 44 -11.20 -18.15 12.72
CA HIS A 44 -11.52 -18.17 11.28
C HIS A 44 -12.36 -16.98 10.84
N ASP A 45 -12.62 -16.05 11.76
CA ASP A 45 -13.39 -14.84 11.54
C ASP A 45 -12.76 -13.66 12.28
N ILE A 46 -12.88 -12.47 11.69
CA ILE A 46 -12.50 -11.21 12.31
C ILE A 46 -13.35 -10.11 11.71
N MET A 47 -13.63 -9.06 12.48
CA MET A 47 -14.25 -7.86 11.94
C MET A 47 -13.39 -7.28 10.82
N THR A 48 -14.04 -6.80 9.77
CA THR A 48 -13.35 -6.23 8.59
C THR A 48 -12.46 -5.04 8.96
N GLU A 49 -12.87 -4.21 9.92
CA GLU A 49 -12.06 -3.09 10.42
C GLU A 49 -10.72 -3.58 10.95
N PHE A 50 -10.73 -4.50 11.92
CA PHE A 50 -9.53 -5.10 12.48
C PHE A 50 -8.66 -5.82 11.46
N TYR A 51 -9.25 -6.34 10.38
CA TYR A 51 -8.47 -6.94 9.30
C TYR A 51 -7.50 -5.93 8.68
N PHE A 52 -8.02 -4.76 8.32
CA PHE A 52 -7.22 -3.71 7.69
C PHE A 52 -6.31 -3.01 8.70
N ASP A 53 -6.78 -2.79 9.92
CA ASP A 53 -5.94 -2.25 11.00
C ASP A 53 -4.70 -3.11 11.24
N ILE A 54 -4.84 -4.44 11.20
CA ILE A 54 -3.69 -5.35 11.30
C ILE A 54 -2.77 -5.21 10.08
N LEU A 55 -3.31 -5.18 8.86
CA LEU A 55 -2.50 -5.07 7.64
C LEU A 55 -1.73 -3.75 7.56
N ASP A 56 -2.32 -2.65 8.01
CA ASP A 56 -1.70 -1.32 8.01
C ASP A 56 -0.54 -1.20 9.00
N CYS A 57 -0.43 -2.13 9.95
CA CYS A 57 0.70 -2.22 10.88
C CYS A 57 1.86 -3.10 10.36
N LEU A 58 1.73 -3.70 9.18
CA LEU A 58 2.77 -4.56 8.61
C LEU A 58 3.69 -3.76 7.70
N ASP A 59 4.91 -4.29 7.49
CA ASP A 59 5.85 -3.76 6.50
C ASP A 59 5.16 -3.57 5.15
N GLU A 60 5.52 -2.49 4.45
CA GLU A 60 4.82 -2.03 3.25
C GLU A 60 4.75 -3.12 2.16
N ASP A 61 5.80 -3.91 2.00
CA ASP A 61 5.86 -4.98 1.01
C ASP A 61 4.92 -6.16 1.37
N ILE A 62 4.86 -6.54 2.65
CA ILE A 62 3.93 -7.57 3.15
C ILE A 62 2.48 -7.10 2.97
N ARG A 63 2.20 -5.85 3.34
CA ARG A 63 0.89 -5.23 3.16
C ARG A 63 0.50 -5.19 1.68
N LYS A 64 1.39 -4.72 0.81
CA LYS A 64 1.14 -4.66 -0.64
C LYS A 64 0.83 -6.02 -1.23
N GLU A 65 1.58 -7.05 -0.83
CA GLU A 65 1.32 -8.42 -1.26
C GLU A 65 -0.06 -8.92 -0.80
N ALA A 66 -0.42 -8.69 0.47
CA ALA A 66 -1.72 -9.07 1.01
C ALA A 66 -2.87 -8.36 0.27
N MET A 67 -2.76 -7.06 0.04
CA MET A 67 -3.74 -6.26 -0.70
C MET A 67 -3.89 -6.73 -2.16
N THR A 68 -2.77 -7.06 -2.81
CA THR A 68 -2.77 -7.64 -4.16
C THR A 68 -3.52 -8.97 -4.20
N LYS A 69 -3.29 -9.85 -3.22
CA LYS A 69 -4.01 -11.14 -3.10
C LYS A 69 -5.50 -10.97 -2.84
N LEU A 70 -5.92 -9.84 -2.25
CA LEU A 70 -7.33 -9.48 -2.08
C LEU A 70 -7.97 -8.93 -3.36
N GLY A 71 -7.20 -8.79 -4.44
CA GLY A 71 -7.64 -8.16 -5.68
C GLY A 71 -7.72 -6.62 -5.57
N ILE A 72 -7.19 -6.05 -4.48
CA ILE A 72 -7.09 -4.60 -4.33
C ILE A 72 -5.81 -4.18 -5.06
N LYS A 73 -5.99 -3.48 -6.19
CA LYS A 73 -4.87 -2.87 -6.90
C LYS A 73 -4.24 -1.81 -5.99
N THR A 74 -3.07 -2.11 -5.46
CA THR A 74 -2.27 -1.17 -4.64
C THR A 74 -1.60 -0.10 -5.50
N GLU A 75 -1.46 -0.37 -6.80
CA GLU A 75 -1.00 0.58 -7.80
C GLU A 75 -2.09 0.74 -8.85
N VAL A 76 -2.60 1.97 -8.96
CA VAL A 76 -3.47 2.36 -10.05
C VAL A 76 -2.57 2.74 -11.21
N LYS A 77 -2.81 2.15 -12.38
CA LYS A 77 -2.06 2.50 -13.59
C LYS A 77 -2.15 4.01 -13.84
N PRO A 78 -1.07 4.71 -14.24
CA PRO A 78 -1.12 6.14 -14.50
C PRO A 78 -2.26 6.56 -15.45
N GLU A 79 -2.61 5.72 -16.42
CA GLU A 79 -3.71 5.94 -17.37
C GLU A 79 -5.10 5.82 -16.74
N GLU A 80 -5.23 5.11 -15.63
CA GLU A 80 -6.46 5.06 -14.83
C GLU A 80 -6.55 6.29 -13.91
N MET A 81 -5.42 6.81 -13.39
CA MET A 81 -5.38 7.98 -12.51
C MET A 81 -5.81 9.28 -13.21
N VAL A 82 -5.51 9.46 -14.49
CA VAL A 82 -5.91 10.65 -15.27
C VAL A 82 -7.43 10.80 -15.45
N LYS A 83 -8.20 9.74 -15.14
CA LYS A 83 -9.67 9.80 -15.09
C LYS A 83 -10.17 10.58 -13.87
N TYR A 84 -9.41 10.54 -12.77
CA TYR A 84 -9.79 11.10 -11.48
C TYR A 84 -9.09 12.42 -11.16
N LEU A 85 -7.86 12.62 -11.66
CA LEU A 85 -7.07 13.81 -11.42
C LEU A 85 -6.76 14.56 -12.73
N LYS A 86 -7.13 15.84 -12.77
CA LYS A 86 -6.71 16.79 -13.80
C LYS A 86 -5.42 17.50 -13.38
N GLY A 87 -4.70 18.06 -14.35
CA GLY A 87 -3.41 18.72 -14.12
C GLY A 87 -3.42 19.77 -13.00
N ARG A 88 -4.51 20.54 -12.84
CA ARG A 88 -4.64 21.51 -11.73
C ARG A 88 -4.70 20.82 -10.35
N GLN A 89 -5.39 19.69 -10.25
CA GLN A 89 -5.49 18.93 -8.99
C GLN A 89 -4.15 18.30 -8.66
N ILE A 90 -3.43 17.77 -9.67
CA ILE A 90 -2.07 17.24 -9.50
C ILE A 90 -1.12 18.35 -9.01
N ALA A 91 -1.20 19.54 -9.61
CA ALA A 91 -0.36 20.68 -9.22
C ALA A 91 -0.57 21.12 -7.76
N GLN A 92 -1.79 20.96 -7.21
CA GLN A 92 -2.08 21.25 -5.80
C GLN A 92 -1.45 20.24 -4.83
N LEU A 93 -1.12 19.03 -5.29
CA LEU A 93 -0.45 18.01 -4.49
C LEU A 93 1.06 18.27 -4.38
N ILE A 94 1.68 18.86 -5.40
CA ILE A 94 3.14 19.05 -5.48
C ILE A 94 3.73 19.73 -4.23
N PRO A 95 3.15 20.81 -3.67
CA PRO A 95 3.70 21.44 -2.46
C PRO A 95 3.68 20.57 -1.20
N LEU A 96 2.85 19.52 -1.17
CA LEU A 96 2.70 18.61 -0.03
C LEU A 96 3.74 17.47 -0.02
N LEU A 97 4.48 17.31 -1.12
CA LEU A 97 5.48 16.26 -1.28
C LEU A 97 6.82 16.66 -0.65
N ASN A 98 7.65 15.66 -0.35
CA ASN A 98 8.99 15.89 0.16
C ASN A 98 9.93 16.47 -0.92
N GLY A 99 11.20 16.70 -0.58
CA GLY A 99 12.18 17.28 -1.51
C GLY A 99 12.46 16.40 -2.73
N ASP A 100 12.67 15.11 -2.49
CA ASP A 100 13.08 14.13 -3.50
C ASP A 100 11.95 13.87 -4.50
N ASP A 101 10.73 13.64 -4.01
CA ASP A 101 9.55 13.42 -4.86
C ASP A 101 9.27 14.62 -5.78
N ARG A 102 9.52 15.84 -5.30
CA ARG A 102 9.35 17.07 -6.12
C ARG A 102 10.41 17.16 -7.21
N ALA A 103 11.64 16.75 -6.93
CA ALA A 103 12.72 16.74 -7.91
C ALA A 103 12.44 15.73 -9.03
N ASP A 104 12.00 14.52 -8.68
CA ASP A 104 11.63 13.47 -9.62
C ASP A 104 10.49 13.92 -10.55
N ILE A 105 9.45 14.56 -10.00
CA ILE A 105 8.35 15.12 -10.79
C ILE A 105 8.83 16.21 -11.75
N ALA A 106 9.71 17.11 -11.28
CA ALA A 106 10.25 18.18 -12.11
C ALA A 106 11.08 17.64 -13.28
N GLU A 107 11.91 16.63 -13.03
CA GLU A 107 12.67 15.93 -14.07
C GLU A 107 11.75 15.26 -15.08
N ALA A 108 10.73 14.52 -14.62
CA ALA A 108 9.77 13.86 -15.51
C ALA A 108 9.02 14.86 -16.41
N ILE A 109 8.61 16.01 -15.86
CA ILE A 109 7.98 17.08 -16.65
C ILE A 109 8.97 17.61 -17.70
N ALA A 110 10.21 17.92 -17.31
CA ALA A 110 11.22 18.42 -18.22
C ALA A 110 11.51 17.43 -19.36
N LEU A 111 11.60 16.14 -19.07
CA LEU A 111 11.76 15.07 -20.06
C LEU A 111 10.57 14.96 -21.01
N SER A 112 9.34 15.11 -20.50
CA SER A 112 8.12 15.08 -21.32
C SER A 112 8.09 16.23 -22.34
N MET A 113 8.51 17.43 -21.94
CA MET A 113 8.54 18.61 -22.82
C MET A 113 9.59 18.48 -23.93
N ARG A 114 10.76 17.91 -23.61
CA ARG A 114 11.83 17.64 -24.59
C ARG A 114 11.42 16.59 -25.62
N SER A 115 10.71 15.55 -25.18
CA SER A 115 10.22 14.47 -26.05
C SER A 115 9.16 14.97 -27.05
N ASN A 116 8.30 15.90 -26.63
CA ASN A 116 7.29 16.51 -27.50
C ASN A 116 7.89 17.47 -28.57
N SER A 117 9.08 18.00 -28.29
CA SER A 117 9.78 18.94 -29.19
C SER A 117 10.48 18.26 -30.39
N LYS A 118 10.73 16.95 -30.31
CA LYS A 118 11.37 16.17 -31.40
C LYS A 118 10.40 15.77 -32.51
N ASN A 119 9.09 15.96 -32.34
CA ASN A 119 8.05 15.55 -33.28
C ASN A 119 7.51 16.70 -34.16
N ILE A 120 8.15 17.87 -34.16
CA ILE A 120 7.70 19.07 -34.91
C ILE A 120 8.57 19.34 -36.15
N TYR A 121 9.36 18.35 -36.60
CA TYR A 121 10.08 18.42 -37.87
C TYR A 121 9.74 17.18 -38.71
N VAL A 122 8.61 17.23 -39.41
CA VAL A 122 8.32 16.45 -40.62
C VAL A 122 7.77 17.42 -41.66
#